data_AF-A0A9P4VN47-F1
#
_entry.id   AF-A0A9P4VN47-F1
#
_cell.length_a   1.000
_cell.length_b   1.000
_cell.length_c   1.000
_cell.angle_alpha   90.00
_cell.angle_beta   90.00
_cell.angle_gamma   90.00
#
_symmetry.space_group_name_H-M   'P 1'
#
loop_
_entity.id
_entity.type
_entity.pdbx_description
1 polymer ?
#
loop_
_entity_poly.entity_id
_entity_poly.type
_entity_poly.pdbx_seq_one_letter_code
_entity_poly.pdbx_strand_id
1 'polypeptide(L)'
;MKKDVTNITDDCELEGEATALLDTQKLISLEAGLERTGSGTYEVAPPEICAVLVMERSGDGAVRVTGGSEVDDNIVTSPTKSPRKWIIIVKEGQTCVILGRPGFRYFYQR
;
A
#
# COMPACT_ATOMS: atom_id res chain seq x y z
N MET A 1 8.15 9.51 -12.30
CA MET A 1 7.25 8.77 -11.39
C MET A 1 6.97 7.42 -12.01
N LYS A 2 7.09 6.31 -11.24
CA LYS A 2 6.56 5.01 -11.69
C LYS A 2 5.03 5.13 -11.77
N LYS A 3 4.40 4.49 -12.75
CA LYS A 3 2.95 4.57 -12.96
C LYS A 3 2.13 4.03 -11.78
N ASP A 4 2.73 3.17 -10.97
CA ASP A 4 2.04 2.38 -9.95
C ASP A 4 2.23 2.90 -8.51
N VAL A 5 2.89 4.06 -8.36
CA VAL A 5 3.21 4.66 -7.04
C VAL A 5 2.95 6.16 -7.03
N THR A 6 2.00 6.59 -6.21
CA THR A 6 1.59 8.00 -6.04
C THR A 6 1.68 8.45 -4.59
N ASN A 7 2.06 9.71 -4.40
CA ASN A 7 2.06 10.39 -3.11
C ASN A 7 0.70 11.06 -2.85
N ILE A 8 0.09 10.84 -1.69
CA ILE A 8 -1.22 11.40 -1.34
C ILE A 8 -1.13 12.17 -0.02
N THR A 9 -1.74 13.35 -0.01
CA THR A 9 -1.76 14.28 1.14
C THR A 9 -3.10 14.31 1.88
N ASP A 10 -4.22 13.96 1.23
CA ASP A 10 -5.57 13.96 1.83
C ASP A 10 -6.19 12.55 1.83
N ASP A 11 -6.74 12.14 2.98
CA ASP A 11 -7.39 10.84 3.13
C ASP A 11 -8.72 10.74 2.38
N CYS A 12 -9.41 11.87 2.13
CA CYS A 12 -10.68 11.88 1.41
C CYS A 12 -10.52 11.55 -0.09
N GLU A 13 -9.32 11.76 -0.64
CA GLU A 13 -9.01 11.55 -2.06
C GLU A 13 -8.40 10.16 -2.31
N LEU A 14 -8.11 9.39 -1.26
CA LEU A 14 -7.43 8.09 -1.33
C LEU A 14 -8.14 7.07 -2.21
N GLU A 15 -9.46 6.91 -2.04
CA GLU A 15 -10.24 5.94 -2.81
C GLU A 15 -10.30 6.33 -4.28
N GLY A 16 -10.45 7.62 -4.57
CA GLY A 16 -10.48 8.16 -5.93
C GLY A 16 -9.15 7.96 -6.65
N GLU A 17 -8.04 8.30 -6.00
CA GLU A 17 -6.69 8.10 -6.54
C GLU A 17 -6.34 6.61 -6.72
N ALA A 18 -6.67 5.75 -5.73
CA ALA A 18 -6.50 4.31 -5.87
C ALA A 18 -7.29 3.75 -7.06
N THR A 19 -8.53 4.23 -7.24
CA THR A 19 -9.42 3.82 -8.34
C THR A 19 -8.89 4.30 -9.69
N ALA A 20 -8.38 5.53 -9.75
CA ALA A 20 -7.76 6.08 -10.95
C ALA A 20 -6.48 5.33 -11.34
N LEU A 21 -5.65 4.95 -10.36
CA LEU A 21 -4.39 4.23 -10.60
C LEU A 21 -4.59 2.80 -11.07
N LEU A 22 -5.66 2.12 -10.61
CA LEU A 22 -5.94 0.74 -10.97
C LEU A 22 -6.49 0.59 -12.40
N ASP A 23 -6.88 1.68 -13.09
CA ASP A 23 -7.54 1.67 -14.40
C ASP A 23 -8.68 0.63 -14.49
N THR A 24 -9.32 0.37 -13.34
CA THR A 24 -10.41 -0.61 -13.23
C THR A 24 -11.71 0.13 -13.02
N GLN A 25 -12.73 -0.20 -13.82
CA GLN A 25 -14.14 0.14 -13.53
C GLN A 25 -14.70 -0.59 -12.29
N LYS A 26 -13.89 -1.44 -11.64
CA LYS A 26 -14.29 -2.19 -10.46
C LYS A 26 -14.18 -1.31 -9.21
N LEU A 27 -15.24 -1.32 -8.41
CA LEU A 27 -15.28 -0.62 -7.13
C LEU A 27 -14.18 -1.16 -6.22
N ILE A 28 -13.21 -0.31 -5.89
CA ILE A 28 -12.30 -0.57 -4.79
C ILE A 28 -13.04 -0.19 -3.52
N SER A 29 -13.14 -1.13 -2.59
CA SER A 29 -13.49 -0.77 -1.23
C SER A 29 -12.19 -0.64 -0.46
N LEU A 30 -11.91 0.54 0.10
CA LEU A 30 -11.17 0.52 1.36
C LEU A 30 -12.00 -0.34 2.31
N GLU A 31 -11.34 -1.17 3.13
CA GLU A 31 -11.86 -1.33 4.48
C GLU A 31 -11.68 0.04 5.15
N ALA A 32 -12.63 0.95 4.88
CA ALA A 32 -12.58 2.32 5.33
C ALA A 32 -12.60 2.32 6.87
N GLY A 33 -11.42 2.40 7.48
CA GLY A 33 -11.28 2.72 8.90
C GLY A 33 -10.23 1.96 9.70
N LEU A 34 -9.69 0.83 9.22
CA LEU A 34 -8.71 0.08 10.02
C LEU A 34 -7.30 0.32 9.48
N GLU A 35 -6.71 1.42 9.92
CA GLU A 35 -5.26 1.54 9.94
C GLU A 35 -4.67 0.37 10.70
N ARG A 36 -3.75 -0.33 10.05
CA ARG A 36 -3.04 -1.48 10.61
C ARG A 36 -1.59 -1.10 10.88
N THR A 37 -1.01 -1.72 11.90
CA THR A 37 0.42 -1.66 12.19
C THR A 37 0.99 -3.06 12.04
N GLY A 38 2.11 -3.20 11.33
CA GLY A 38 2.81 -4.48 11.22
C GLY A 38 3.20 -5.02 12.60
N SER A 39 3.26 -6.34 12.74
CA SER A 39 3.56 -7.05 14.00
C SER A 39 4.99 -6.82 14.51
N GLY A 40 5.89 -6.33 13.67
CA GLY A 40 7.33 -6.30 13.92
C GLY A 40 8.08 -7.47 13.29
N THR A 41 7.41 -8.34 12.53
CA THR A 41 8.00 -9.50 11.87
C THR A 41 7.80 -9.46 10.36
N TYR A 42 7.95 -10.60 9.68
CA TYR A 42 7.67 -10.76 8.25
C TYR A 42 6.24 -11.25 8.07
N GLU A 43 5.41 -10.49 7.35
CA GLU A 43 4.02 -10.83 7.06
C GLU A 43 3.74 -10.76 5.57
N VAL A 44 2.95 -11.71 5.09
CA VAL A 44 2.41 -11.68 3.73
C VAL A 44 0.99 -11.16 3.79
N ALA A 45 0.68 -10.17 2.96
CA ALA A 45 -0.67 -9.63 2.88
C ALA A 45 -1.66 -10.68 2.32
N PRO A 46 -2.97 -10.57 2.62
CA PRO A 46 -3.98 -11.42 2.03
C PRO A 46 -3.93 -11.36 0.49
N PRO A 47 -4.09 -12.48 -0.23
CA PRO A 47 -4.01 -12.51 -1.70
C PRO A 47 -5.13 -11.72 -2.39
N GLU A 48 -6.18 -11.34 -1.67
CA GLU A 48 -7.34 -10.61 -2.20
C GLU A 48 -7.14 -9.09 -2.28
N ILE A 49 -6.02 -8.56 -1.76
CA ILE A 49 -5.75 -7.13 -1.84
C ILE A 49 -5.34 -6.73 -3.26
N CYS A 50 -5.81 -5.57 -3.70
CA CYS A 50 -5.43 -4.99 -5.00
C CYS A 50 -4.48 -3.79 -4.87
N ALA A 51 -4.38 -3.20 -3.69
CA ALA A 51 -3.43 -2.14 -3.39
C ALA A 51 -3.16 -2.04 -1.88
N VAL A 52 -2.10 -1.33 -1.52
CA VAL A 52 -1.77 -0.97 -0.13
C VAL A 52 -1.43 0.52 -0.03
N LEU A 53 -2.04 1.21 0.93
CA LEU A 53 -1.63 2.53 1.36
C LEU A 53 -0.58 2.40 2.45
N VAL A 54 0.55 3.08 2.30
CA VAL A 54 1.67 3.06 3.24
C VAL A 54 1.90 4.45 3.81
N MET A 55 1.97 4.57 5.13
CA MET A 55 2.28 5.81 5.82
C MET A 55 3.79 5.88 6.08
N GLU A 56 4.51 6.75 5.36
CA GLU A 56 5.98 6.82 5.41
C GLU A 56 6.48 7.22 6.82
N ARG A 57 5.78 8.17 7.46
CA ARG A 57 5.99 8.54 8.87
C ARG A 57 5.14 7.66 9.79
N SER A 58 5.59 6.43 10.01
CA SER A 58 5.00 5.45 10.93
C SER A 58 6.10 4.68 11.66
N GLY A 59 5.84 3.48 12.20
CA GLY A 59 6.89 2.68 12.85
C GLY A 59 7.99 2.24 11.87
N ASP A 60 9.16 1.87 12.40
CA ASP A 60 10.27 1.39 11.56
C ASP A 60 9.91 0.08 10.86
N GLY A 61 10.03 0.07 9.54
CA GLY A 61 9.62 -1.06 8.71
C GLY A 61 9.66 -0.77 7.22
N ALA A 62 9.02 -1.64 6.45
CA ALA A 62 8.82 -1.45 5.02
C ALA A 62 7.58 -2.22 4.53
N VAL A 63 7.02 -1.73 3.43
CA VAL A 63 6.03 -2.43 2.63
C VAL A 63 6.62 -2.67 1.25
N ARG A 64 6.66 -3.93 0.84
CA ARG A 64 7.26 -4.37 -0.43
C ARG A 64 6.26 -5.15 -1.25
N VAL A 65 6.09 -4.79 -2.52
CA VAL A 65 5.36 -5.61 -3.50
C VAL A 65 6.40 -6.30 -4.36
N THR A 66 6.32 -7.64 -4.42
CA THR A 66 7.27 -8.50 -5.14
C THR A 66 6.57 -9.45 -6.08
N GLY A 67 7.28 -9.97 -7.07
CA GLY A 67 6.72 -10.91 -8.05
C GLY A 67 6.22 -10.21 -9.32
N GLY A 68 5.67 -11.02 -10.23
CA GLY A 68 5.49 -10.61 -11.62
C GLY A 68 6.83 -10.42 -12.36
N SER A 69 6.77 -9.84 -13.57
CA SER A 69 7.95 -9.53 -14.39
C SER A 69 8.50 -8.11 -14.16
N GLU A 70 8.03 -7.39 -13.14
CA GLU A 70 8.35 -5.98 -12.89
C GLU A 70 9.27 -5.78 -11.67
N VAL A 71 9.88 -4.59 -11.60
CA VAL A 71 10.79 -4.20 -10.50
C VAL A 71 9.99 -3.97 -9.23
N ASP A 72 10.31 -4.73 -8.18
CA ASP A 72 9.73 -4.61 -6.85
C ASP A 72 9.57 -3.14 -6.40
N ASP A 73 8.37 -2.81 -5.93
CA ASP A 73 8.12 -1.55 -5.24
C ASP A 73 8.34 -1.73 -3.75
N ASN A 74 9.12 -0.83 -3.15
CA ASN A 74 9.52 -0.92 -1.75
C ASN A 74 9.45 0.47 -1.10
N ILE A 75 8.59 0.61 -0.10
CA ILE A 75 8.42 1.84 0.66
C ILE A 75 8.91 1.59 2.09
N VAL A 76 10.00 2.25 2.47
CA VAL A 76 10.58 2.19 3.82
C VAL A 76 9.91 3.22 4.72
N THR A 77 9.48 2.80 5.91
CA THR A 77 8.82 3.64 6.91
C THR A 77 9.74 3.88 8.11
N SER A 78 9.62 5.05 8.73
CA SER A 78 10.28 5.35 10.00
C SER A 78 9.61 6.54 10.70
N PRO A 79 9.64 6.64 12.05
CA PRO A 79 8.99 7.73 12.76
C PRO A 79 9.57 9.11 12.43
N THR A 80 10.80 9.14 11.88
CA THR A 80 11.55 10.35 11.53
C THR A 80 11.33 10.82 10.09
N LYS A 81 10.56 10.08 9.28
CA LYS A 81 10.26 10.44 7.89
C LYS A 81 9.25 11.57 7.78
N SER A 82 9.16 12.16 6.59
CA SER A 82 8.10 13.12 6.27
C SER A 82 6.72 12.42 6.27
N PRO A 83 5.63 13.13 6.65
CA PRO A 83 4.27 12.59 6.66
C PRO A 83 3.69 12.41 5.25
N ARG A 84 4.29 11.53 4.48
CA ARG A 84 3.84 11.16 3.14
C ARG A 84 3.06 9.86 3.19
N LYS A 85 2.07 9.73 2.33
CA LYS A 85 1.35 8.48 2.10
C LYS A 85 1.61 8.01 0.68
N TRP A 86 1.78 6.71 0.52
CA TRP A 86 2.11 6.08 -0.75
C TRP A 86 1.10 4.99 -1.06
N ILE A 87 0.48 5.00 -2.23
CA ILE A 87 -0.28 3.85 -2.71
C ILE A 87 0.64 2.99 -3.57
N ILE A 88 0.65 1.68 -3.33
CA ILE A 88 1.31 0.69 -4.17
C ILE A 88 0.25 -0.26 -4.69
N ILE A 89 0.19 -0.43 -6.01
CA ILE A 89 -0.72 -1.38 -6.67
C ILE A 89 -0.15 -2.79 -6.58
N VAL A 90 -1.02 -3.76 -6.28
CA VAL A 90 -0.69 -5.19 -6.28
C VAL A 90 -1.37 -5.83 -7.47
N LYS A 91 -0.59 -6.07 -8.54
CA LYS A 91 -1.09 -6.69 -9.78
C LYS A 91 -1.16 -8.21 -9.67
N GLU A 92 -1.83 -8.84 -10.62
CA GLU A 92 -1.90 -10.30 -10.72
C GLU A 92 -0.48 -10.91 -10.78
N GLY A 93 -0.25 -11.96 -10.00
CA GLY A 93 1.07 -12.61 -9.86
C GLY A 93 2.07 -11.86 -8.98
N GLN A 94 1.67 -10.73 -8.37
CA GLN A 94 2.45 -10.04 -7.35
C GLN A 94 1.96 -10.39 -5.94
N THR A 95 2.80 -10.14 -4.94
CA THR A 95 2.51 -10.35 -3.54
C THR A 95 3.04 -9.18 -2.72
N CYS A 96 2.21 -8.66 -1.83
CA CYS A 96 2.60 -7.62 -0.89
C CYS A 96 3.11 -8.25 0.41
N VAL A 97 4.22 -7.70 0.91
CA VAL A 97 4.94 -8.14 2.10
C VAL A 97 5.10 -6.95 3.04
N ILE A 98 4.78 -7.17 4.31
CA ILE A 98 4.94 -6.21 5.39
C ILE A 98 6.12 -6.63 6.25
N LEU A 99 7.07 -5.72 6.47
CA LEU A 99 8.29 -5.95 7.23
C LEU A 99 8.35 -4.98 8.41
N GLY A 100 8.47 -5.48 9.63
CA GLY A 100 8.60 -4.62 10.81
C GLY A 100 7.26 -4.03 11.24
N ARG A 101 7.23 -2.73 11.59
CA ARG A 101 6.04 -2.06 12.14
C ARG A 101 5.54 -0.86 11.32
N PRO A 102 5.43 -0.97 9.97
CA PRO A 102 4.86 0.12 9.19
C PRO A 102 3.39 0.30 9.52
N GLY A 103 2.91 1.54 9.39
CA GLY A 103 1.48 1.84 9.32
C GLY A 103 0.99 1.69 7.89
N PHE A 104 -0.11 0.97 7.69
CA PHE A 104 -0.68 0.75 6.35
C PHE A 104 -2.21 0.55 6.36
N ARG A 105 -2.81 0.59 5.17
CA ARG A 105 -4.22 0.19 4.92
C ARG A 105 -4.29 -0.65 3.66
N TYR A 106 -5.16 -1.65 3.64
CA TYR A 106 -5.42 -2.47 2.46
C TYR A 106 -6.59 -1.94 1.65
N PHE A 107 -6.48 -2.12 0.33
CA PHE A 107 -7.58 -1.97 -0.61
C PHE A 107 -7.93 -3.35 -1.15
N TYR A 108 -9.22 -3.67 -1.17
CA TYR A 108 -9.73 -4.92 -1.71
C TYR A 108 -10.56 -4.63 -2.96
N GLN A 109 -10.45 -5.51 -3.95
CA GLN A 109 -11.33 -5.47 -5.12
C GLN A 109 -12.68 -6.09 -4.74
N ARG A 110 -13.78 -5.37 -4.98
CA ARG A 110 -15.14 -5.91 -4.89
C ARG A 110 -15.62 -6.46 -6.23
#